data_AF-V3ZTI5-F1
#
_entry.id   AF-V3ZTI5-F1
#
_cell.length_a   1.000
_cell.length_b   1.000
_cell.length_c   1.000
_cell.angle_alpha   90.00
_cell.angle_beta   90.00
_cell.angle_gamma   90.00
#
_symmetry.space_group_name_H-M   'P 1'
#
loop_
_entity.id
_entity.type
_entity.pdbx_description
1 polymer ?
#
loop_
_entity_poly.entity_id
_entity_poly.type
_entity_poly.pdbx_seq_one_letter_code
_entity_poly.pdbx_strand_id
1 'polypeptide(L)'
;MLQQILKQMYIEPDLLNELSEEQKQILFIKLREEQIRRWKEEDEKHEKAQAKNNIKPKKPPKPGKHPKTVKFLTARDGNEWVWVMGEHQDDLTVEQMLENEAQSEAASKASKEAEELRIKEEAGIKIQIEREREELERSKLAWEAEIRRKKEEADLYQSLKDARLEAERLEKEKREKEEEEEKKLKLLKVSLKQEKSRRKSVENANMLKNRRSTEIYRRWQENREIFEKIAIENSKEIEKSWQEQEKKAKEAEHKRKEIARNAREEIKGTLTRGSKVIQATNAFKSSARLPPEQKPPIPPKY
;
A
#
# COMPACT_ATOMS: atom_id res chain seq x y z
N MET A 1 9.58 28.34 -5.24
CA MET A 1 10.04 27.08 -4.61
C MET A 1 9.17 26.68 -3.41
N LEU A 2 9.13 27.45 -2.32
CA LEU A 2 8.36 27.13 -1.12
C LEU A 2 6.87 26.80 -1.37
N GLN A 3 6.19 27.57 -2.23
CA GLN A 3 4.78 27.30 -2.58
C GLN A 3 4.56 25.94 -3.25
N GLN A 4 5.52 25.46 -4.04
CA GLN A 4 5.44 24.13 -4.68
C GLN A 4 5.56 23.02 -3.65
N ILE A 5 6.48 23.18 -2.69
CA ILE A 5 6.66 22.25 -1.56
C ILE A 5 5.41 22.22 -0.69
N LEU A 6 4.81 23.37 -0.35
CA LEU A 6 3.56 23.42 0.42
C LEU A 6 2.37 22.80 -0.33
N LYS A 7 2.36 22.85 -1.66
CA LYS A 7 1.36 22.18 -2.50
C LYS A 7 1.56 20.66 -2.56
N GLN A 8 2.79 20.20 -2.71
CA GLN A 8 3.11 18.77 -2.85
C GLN A 8 3.34 18.06 -1.51
N MET A 9 3.52 18.80 -0.40
CA MET A 9 3.92 18.28 0.92
C MET A 9 5.22 17.46 0.90
N TYR A 10 6.04 17.64 -0.12
CA TYR A 10 7.26 16.87 -0.36
C TYR A 10 8.40 17.81 -0.74
N ILE A 11 9.60 17.50 -0.24
CA ILE A 11 10.85 18.18 -0.57
C ILE A 11 11.92 17.12 -0.83
N GLU A 12 12.72 17.31 -1.88
CA GLU A 12 13.85 16.44 -2.17
C GLU A 12 14.94 16.59 -1.10
N PRO A 13 15.59 15.49 -0.67
CA PRO A 13 16.54 15.51 0.44
C PRO A 13 17.78 16.37 0.16
N ASP A 14 18.23 16.44 -1.08
CA ASP A 14 19.38 17.25 -1.48
C ASP A 14 19.07 18.75 -1.34
N LEU A 15 17.91 19.18 -1.83
CA LEU A 15 17.41 20.54 -1.67
C LEU A 15 17.17 20.91 -0.20
N LEU A 16 16.68 19.97 0.61
CA LEU A 16 16.51 20.21 2.04
C LEU A 16 17.86 20.41 2.74
N ASN A 17 18.90 19.67 2.36
CA ASN A 17 20.23 19.78 2.96
C ASN A 17 20.95 21.08 2.60
N GLU A 18 20.69 21.62 1.41
CA GLU A 18 21.24 22.91 0.96
C GLU A 18 20.63 24.13 1.67
N LEU A 19 19.45 23.99 2.30
CA LEU A 19 18.84 25.06 3.09
C LEU A 19 19.59 25.31 4.40
N SER A 20 19.68 26.57 4.80
CA SER A 20 20.18 26.94 6.14
C SER A 20 19.26 26.38 7.24
N GLU A 21 19.78 26.22 8.46
CA GLU A 21 19.01 25.67 9.57
C GLU A 21 17.78 26.55 9.89
N GLU A 22 17.92 27.88 9.79
CA GLU A 22 16.79 28.80 9.96
C GLU A 22 15.73 28.60 8.86
N GLN A 23 16.16 28.37 7.62
CA GLN A 23 15.25 28.13 6.49
C GLN A 23 14.51 26.80 6.64
N LYS A 24 15.17 25.75 7.13
CA LYS A 24 14.55 24.46 7.45
C LYS A 24 13.50 24.61 8.54
N GLN A 25 13.82 25.34 9.62
CA GLN A 25 12.88 25.57 10.72
C GLN A 25 11.62 26.32 10.25
N ILE A 26 11.79 27.39 9.45
CA ILE A 26 10.66 28.13 8.87
C ILE A 26 9.84 27.23 7.94
N LEU A 27 10.51 26.43 7.10
CA LEU A 27 9.85 25.47 6.22
C LEU A 27 9.00 24.48 6.99
N PHE A 28 9.52 23.86 8.06
CA PHE A 28 8.78 22.88 8.86
C PHE A 28 7.58 23.51 9.58
N ILE A 29 7.71 24.74 10.09
CA ILE A 29 6.58 25.47 10.68
C ILE A 29 5.48 25.67 9.61
N LYS A 30 5.84 26.12 8.42
CA LYS A 30 4.88 26.34 7.31
C LYS A 30 4.27 25.03 6.82
N LEU A 31 5.05 23.96 6.74
CA LEU A 31 4.55 22.63 6.38
C LEU A 31 3.53 22.14 7.42
N ARG A 32 3.83 22.35 8.70
CA ARG A 32 2.96 21.95 9.82
C ARG A 32 1.65 22.74 9.84
N GLU A 33 1.73 24.07 9.66
CA GLU A 33 0.55 24.92 9.51
C GLU A 33 -0.35 24.41 8.37
N GLU A 34 0.26 24.06 7.24
CA GLU A 34 -0.47 23.64 6.07
C GLU A 34 -1.06 22.22 6.21
N GLN A 35 -0.38 21.31 6.92
CA GLN A 35 -0.95 20.02 7.33
C GLN A 35 -2.19 20.23 8.21
N ILE A 36 -2.11 21.13 9.20
CA ILE A 36 -3.24 21.44 10.08
C ILE A 36 -4.38 22.07 9.28
N ARG A 37 -4.09 22.97 8.33
CA ARG A 37 -5.10 23.58 7.46
C ARG A 37 -5.83 22.53 6.62
N ARG A 38 -5.09 21.67 5.90
CA ARG A 38 -5.66 20.58 5.09
C ARG A 38 -6.47 19.61 5.93
N TRP A 39 -5.95 19.22 7.10
CA TRP A 39 -6.65 18.34 8.02
C TRP A 39 -7.96 18.96 8.49
N LYS A 40 -7.97 20.23 8.91
CA LYS A 40 -9.21 20.94 9.30
C LYS A 40 -10.22 21.04 8.16
N GLU A 41 -9.76 21.27 6.93
CA GLU A 41 -10.64 21.31 5.76
C GLU A 41 -11.23 19.95 5.41
N GLU A 42 -10.43 18.90 5.50
CA GLU A 42 -10.93 17.52 5.33
C GLU A 42 -11.86 17.11 6.46
N ASP A 43 -11.57 17.49 7.70
CA ASP A 43 -12.41 17.23 8.87
C ASP A 43 -13.77 17.93 8.74
N GLU A 44 -13.79 19.21 8.34
CA GLU A 44 -15.03 19.94 8.06
C GLU A 44 -15.81 19.34 6.87
N LYS A 45 -15.11 18.90 5.81
CA LYS A 45 -15.75 18.17 4.69
C LYS A 45 -16.35 16.84 5.16
N HIS A 46 -15.63 16.10 6.00
CA HIS A 46 -16.10 14.86 6.60
C HIS A 46 -17.32 15.10 7.49
N GLU A 47 -17.30 16.16 8.31
CA GLU A 47 -18.43 16.56 9.15
C GLU A 47 -19.65 16.94 8.31
N LYS A 48 -19.47 17.75 7.26
CA LYS A 48 -20.54 18.10 6.30
C LYS A 48 -21.06 16.87 5.54
N ALA A 49 -20.19 15.94 5.17
CA ALA A 49 -20.59 14.68 4.52
C ALA A 49 -21.38 13.78 5.47
N GLN A 50 -20.97 13.68 6.74
CA GLN A 50 -21.70 12.96 7.79
C GLN A 50 -23.07 13.59 8.06
N ALA A 51 -23.15 14.93 8.09
CA ALA A 51 -24.40 15.67 8.23
C ALA A 51 -25.35 15.43 7.04
N LYS A 52 -24.83 15.42 5.81
CA LYS A 52 -25.61 15.10 4.60
C LYS A 52 -26.08 13.65 4.54
N ASN A 53 -25.27 12.71 5.03
CA ASN A 53 -25.60 11.28 5.08
C ASN A 53 -26.60 10.90 6.20
N ASN A 54 -27.21 11.88 6.88
CA ASN A 54 -28.20 11.65 7.95
C ASN A 54 -27.71 10.71 9.06
N ILE A 55 -26.39 10.55 9.21
CA ILE A 55 -25.78 9.92 10.37
C ILE A 55 -25.79 11.00 11.45
N LYS A 56 -26.97 11.24 12.00
CA LYS A 56 -27.10 12.15 13.15
C LYS A 56 -26.19 11.61 14.25
N PRO A 57 -25.28 12.42 14.83
CA PRO A 57 -24.63 12.02 16.06
C PRO A 57 -25.74 11.66 17.05
N LYS A 58 -25.70 10.42 17.58
CA LYS A 58 -26.75 9.92 18.47
C LYS A 58 -26.88 10.90 19.63
N LYS A 59 -28.06 11.53 19.78
CA LYS A 59 -28.36 12.40 20.92
C LYS A 59 -27.95 11.68 22.23
N PRO A 60 -27.40 12.39 23.22
CA PRO A 60 -27.15 11.79 24.52
C PRO A 60 -28.46 11.17 25.05
N PRO A 61 -28.40 9.97 25.65
CA PRO A 61 -29.59 9.29 26.13
C PRO A 61 -30.33 10.19 27.12
N LYS A 62 -31.67 10.20 27.04
CA LYS A 62 -32.52 10.95 27.98
C LYS A 62 -32.18 10.50 29.43
N PRO A 63 -32.18 11.42 30.41
CA PRO A 63 -31.95 11.05 31.81
C PRO A 63 -32.99 9.99 32.22
N GLY A 64 -32.52 8.84 32.70
CA GLY A 64 -33.34 7.69 33.08
C GLY A 64 -33.39 6.52 32.08
N LYS A 65 -32.80 6.65 30.88
CA LYS A 65 -32.53 5.48 30.01
C LYS A 65 -31.06 5.11 30.11
N HIS A 66 -30.78 3.85 30.45
CA HIS A 66 -29.41 3.33 30.41
C HIS A 66 -28.80 3.62 29.01
N PRO A 67 -27.56 4.14 28.93
CA PRO A 67 -26.89 4.30 27.65
C PRO A 67 -26.90 2.96 26.92
N LYS A 68 -27.00 2.96 25.58
CA LYS A 68 -26.89 1.72 24.78
C LYS A 68 -25.54 1.08 25.11
N THR A 69 -25.54 0.09 25.99
CA THR A 69 -24.37 -0.65 26.39
C THR A 69 -24.10 -1.70 25.34
N VAL A 70 -22.86 -1.75 24.86
CA VAL A 70 -22.39 -2.83 24.00
C VAL A 70 -22.43 -4.10 24.86
N LYS A 71 -23.29 -5.04 24.47
CA LYS A 71 -23.28 -6.39 25.03
C LYS A 71 -22.57 -7.27 24.02
N PHE A 72 -21.40 -7.77 24.39
CA PHE A 72 -20.72 -8.79 23.60
C PHE A 72 -21.58 -10.05 23.60
N LEU A 73 -21.70 -10.67 22.42
CA LEU A 73 -22.27 -12.01 22.31
C LEU A 73 -21.38 -12.95 23.14
N THR A 74 -22.00 -13.87 23.86
CA THR A 74 -21.27 -14.86 24.66
C THR A 74 -21.38 -16.21 23.95
N ALA A 75 -20.25 -16.87 23.75
CA ALA A 75 -20.18 -18.21 23.20
C ALA A 75 -20.61 -19.26 24.25
N ARG A 76 -20.72 -20.53 23.81
CA ARG A 76 -21.18 -21.65 24.66
C ARG A 76 -20.29 -21.94 25.87
N ASP A 77 -19.03 -21.55 25.76
CA ASP A 77 -17.99 -21.64 26.79
C ASP A 77 -18.04 -20.50 27.81
N GLY A 78 -18.93 -19.51 27.63
CA GLY A 78 -19.05 -18.36 28.52
C GLY A 78 -18.07 -17.22 28.22
N ASN A 79 -17.23 -17.38 27.18
CA ASN A 79 -16.34 -16.33 26.70
C ASN A 79 -17.04 -15.45 25.66
N GLU A 80 -16.44 -14.30 25.33
CA GLU A 80 -16.96 -13.43 24.27
C GLU A 80 -16.87 -14.14 22.91
N TRP A 81 -17.94 -14.04 22.10
CA TRP A 81 -17.99 -14.61 20.76
C TRP A 81 -17.08 -13.79 19.84
N VAL A 82 -15.93 -14.38 19.50
CA VAL A 82 -14.96 -13.82 18.57
C VAL A 82 -14.95 -14.68 17.31
N TRP A 83 -15.09 -14.05 16.15
CA TRP A 83 -14.81 -14.69 14.87
C TRP A 83 -13.43 -14.23 14.42
N VAL A 84 -12.47 -15.16 14.41
CA VAL A 84 -11.15 -14.95 13.81
C VAL A 84 -11.19 -15.49 12.39
N MET A 85 -11.04 -14.60 11.40
CA MET A 85 -10.97 -14.98 9.99
C MET A 85 -9.85 -16.00 9.78
N GLY A 86 -10.19 -17.18 9.24
CA GLY A 86 -9.23 -18.25 8.93
C GLY A 86 -9.00 -19.29 10.03
N GLU A 87 -9.69 -19.21 11.18
CA GLU A 87 -9.71 -20.29 12.19
C GLU A 87 -10.94 -21.21 12.05
N HIS A 88 -11.96 -20.80 11.30
CA HIS A 88 -13.14 -21.62 11.04
C HIS A 88 -12.86 -22.70 9.99
N GLN A 89 -13.49 -23.87 10.12
CA GLN A 89 -13.24 -25.04 9.24
C GLN A 89 -13.51 -24.77 7.75
N ASP A 90 -14.42 -23.83 7.47
CA ASP A 90 -14.81 -23.42 6.12
C ASP A 90 -14.09 -22.15 5.64
N ASP A 91 -13.35 -21.47 6.51
CA ASP A 91 -12.63 -20.25 6.15
C ASP A 91 -11.25 -20.57 5.58
N LEU A 92 -10.82 -19.80 4.59
CA LEU A 92 -9.43 -19.84 4.12
C LEU A 92 -8.51 -19.30 5.20
N THR A 93 -7.35 -19.93 5.39
CA THR A 93 -6.37 -19.38 6.32
C THR A 93 -5.87 -18.02 5.84
N VAL A 94 -5.39 -17.20 6.76
CA VAL A 94 -4.85 -15.87 6.44
C VAL A 94 -3.71 -15.98 5.42
N GLU A 95 -2.86 -17.00 5.56
CA GLU A 95 -1.78 -17.27 4.63
C GLU A 95 -2.32 -17.60 3.23
N GLN A 96 -3.36 -18.44 3.12
CA GLN A 96 -3.97 -18.81 1.84
C GLN A 96 -4.66 -17.62 1.16
N MET A 97 -5.28 -16.71 1.93
CA MET A 97 -5.88 -15.49 1.39
C MET A 97 -4.84 -14.55 0.79
N LEU A 98 -3.77 -14.26 1.56
CA LEU A 98 -2.66 -13.43 1.09
C LEU A 98 -1.97 -14.04 -0.13
N GLU A 99 -1.85 -15.35 -0.15
CA GLU A 99 -1.27 -16.12 -1.23
C GLU A 99 -2.10 -16.00 -2.52
N ASN A 100 -3.41 -16.21 -2.42
CA ASN A 100 -4.35 -16.03 -3.54
C ASN A 100 -4.38 -14.58 -4.05
N GLU A 101 -4.33 -13.60 -3.15
CA GLU A 101 -4.26 -12.18 -3.50
C GLU A 101 -2.97 -11.88 -4.27
N ALA A 102 -1.82 -12.34 -3.77
CA ALA A 102 -0.54 -12.18 -4.44
C ALA A 102 -0.52 -12.83 -5.84
N GLN A 103 -1.10 -14.03 -5.99
CA GLN A 103 -1.23 -14.69 -7.29
C GLN A 103 -2.13 -13.91 -8.25
N SER A 104 -3.27 -13.43 -7.77
CA SER A 104 -4.22 -12.64 -8.56
C SER A 104 -3.61 -11.32 -9.02
N GLU A 105 -2.92 -10.61 -8.14
CA GLU A 105 -2.22 -9.37 -8.46
C GLU A 105 -1.07 -9.59 -9.45
N ALA A 106 -0.27 -10.65 -9.28
CA ALA A 106 0.79 -11.01 -10.21
C ALA A 106 0.22 -11.32 -11.62
N ALA A 107 -0.90 -12.05 -11.69
CA ALA A 107 -1.60 -12.33 -12.94
C ALA A 107 -2.18 -11.06 -13.58
N SER A 108 -2.76 -10.15 -12.78
CA SER A 108 -3.28 -8.86 -13.23
C SER A 108 -2.17 -7.99 -13.81
N LYS A 109 -1.03 -7.90 -13.11
CA LYS A 109 0.14 -7.13 -13.56
C LYS A 109 0.73 -7.70 -14.86
N ALA A 110 0.90 -9.02 -14.93
CA ALA A 110 1.35 -9.69 -16.15
C ALA A 110 0.37 -9.50 -17.32
N SER A 111 -0.94 -9.49 -17.06
CA SER A 111 -1.96 -9.23 -18.08
C SER A 111 -1.87 -7.80 -18.62
N LYS A 112 -1.61 -6.80 -17.76
CA LYS A 112 -1.40 -5.42 -18.18
C LYS A 112 -0.13 -5.27 -19.03
N GLU A 113 0.99 -5.85 -18.59
CA GLU A 113 2.26 -5.85 -19.36
C GLU A 113 2.08 -6.53 -20.73
N ALA A 114 1.39 -7.67 -20.80
CA ALA A 114 1.13 -8.37 -22.05
C ALA A 114 0.19 -7.60 -22.99
N GLU A 115 -0.84 -6.95 -22.45
CA GLU A 115 -1.76 -6.11 -23.22
C GLU A 115 -1.04 -4.88 -23.81
N GLU A 116 -0.17 -4.23 -23.03
CA GLU A 116 0.64 -3.12 -23.52
C GLU A 116 1.58 -3.53 -24.67
N LEU A 117 2.19 -4.72 -24.58
CA LEU A 117 2.99 -5.28 -25.67
C LEU A 117 2.13 -5.56 -26.90
N ARG A 118 0.94 -6.15 -26.74
CA ARG A 118 0.01 -6.40 -27.83
C ARG A 118 -0.41 -5.10 -28.54
N ILE A 119 -0.77 -4.08 -27.77
CA ILE A 119 -1.15 -2.76 -28.32
C ILE A 119 0.00 -2.18 -29.16
N LYS A 120 1.25 -2.31 -28.69
CA LYS A 120 2.43 -1.85 -29.44
C LYS A 120 2.64 -2.65 -30.74
N GLU A 121 2.51 -3.97 -30.69
CA GLU A 121 2.62 -4.85 -31.87
C GLU A 121 1.52 -4.56 -32.89
N GLU A 122 0.26 -4.44 -32.46
CA GLU A 122 -0.89 -4.12 -33.31
C GLU A 122 -0.75 -2.72 -33.93
N ALA A 123 -0.26 -1.73 -33.18
CA ALA A 123 0.02 -0.40 -33.72
C ALA A 123 1.10 -0.45 -34.82
N GLY A 124 2.15 -1.26 -34.62
CA GLY A 124 3.19 -1.48 -35.64
C GLY A 124 2.64 -2.13 -36.91
N ILE A 125 1.80 -3.17 -36.76
CA ILE A 125 1.13 -3.84 -37.88
C ILE A 125 0.18 -2.88 -38.60
N LYS A 126 -0.58 -2.07 -37.86
CA LYS A 126 -1.51 -1.09 -38.44
C LYS A 126 -0.78 -0.08 -39.32
N ILE A 127 0.37 0.42 -38.86
CA ILE A 127 1.22 1.33 -39.67
C ILE A 127 1.68 0.64 -40.96
N GLN A 128 2.06 -0.65 -40.91
CA GLN A 128 2.44 -1.40 -42.11
C GLN A 128 1.26 -1.59 -43.07
N ILE A 129 0.07 -1.93 -42.57
CA ILE A 129 -1.13 -2.10 -43.39
C ILE A 129 -1.53 -0.79 -44.07
N GLU A 130 -1.49 0.33 -43.35
CA GLU A 130 -1.80 1.64 -43.95
C GLU A 130 -0.79 2.01 -45.05
N ARG A 131 0.50 1.72 -44.84
CA ARG A 131 1.53 1.91 -45.87
C ARG A 131 1.27 1.06 -47.12
N GLU A 132 0.95 -0.22 -46.96
CA GLU A 132 0.59 -1.11 -48.07
C GLU A 132 -0.69 -0.66 -48.79
N ARG A 133 -1.68 -0.12 -48.06
CA ARG A 133 -2.90 0.47 -48.64
C ARG A 133 -2.60 1.70 -49.48
N GLU A 134 -1.77 2.61 -48.97
CA GLU A 134 -1.35 3.80 -49.71
C GLU A 134 -0.59 3.44 -51.00
N GLU A 135 0.29 2.45 -50.94
CA GLU A 135 1.00 1.93 -52.12
C GLU A 135 0.04 1.31 -53.14
N LEU A 136 -0.94 0.53 -52.68
CA LEU A 136 -1.96 -0.06 -53.53
C LEU A 136 -2.84 1.02 -54.20
N GLU A 137 -3.27 2.03 -53.46
CA GLU A 137 -4.04 3.16 -54.00
C GLU A 137 -3.24 3.94 -55.04
N ARG A 138 -1.96 4.22 -54.79
CA ARG A 138 -1.06 4.83 -55.79
C ARG A 138 -0.93 3.98 -57.04
N SER A 139 -0.76 2.66 -56.88
CA SER A 139 -0.67 1.73 -58.00
C SER A 139 -1.97 1.65 -58.80
N LYS A 140 -3.14 1.66 -58.14
CA LYS A 140 -4.45 1.71 -58.80
C LYS A 140 -4.61 3.00 -59.60
N LEU A 141 -4.29 4.14 -58.99
CA LEU A 141 -4.39 5.45 -59.64
C LEU A 141 -3.50 5.52 -60.89
N ALA A 142 -2.27 4.99 -60.80
CA ALA A 142 -1.36 4.90 -61.94
C ALA A 142 -1.91 3.99 -63.05
N TRP A 143 -2.50 2.85 -62.68
CA TRP A 143 -3.13 1.93 -63.62
C TRP A 143 -4.37 2.53 -64.30
N GLU A 144 -5.22 3.23 -63.55
CA GLU A 144 -6.38 3.94 -64.08
C GLU A 144 -5.99 5.06 -65.04
N ALA A 145 -4.92 5.81 -64.73
CA ALA A 145 -4.35 6.82 -65.61
C ALA A 145 -3.83 6.21 -66.92
N GLU A 146 -3.16 5.06 -66.84
CA GLU A 146 -2.67 4.33 -68.02
C GLU A 146 -3.82 3.80 -68.89
N ILE A 147 -4.88 3.25 -68.27
CA ILE A 147 -6.11 2.83 -68.98
C ILE A 147 -6.77 4.02 -69.65
N ARG A 148 -6.85 5.18 -68.97
CA ARG A 148 -7.42 6.39 -69.54
C ARG A 148 -6.61 6.88 -70.74
N ARG A 149 -5.28 6.90 -70.65
CA ARG A 149 -4.40 7.23 -71.79
C ARG A 149 -4.63 6.28 -72.97
N LYS A 150 -4.70 4.98 -72.71
CA LYS A 150 -4.99 3.97 -73.74
C LYS A 150 -6.39 4.09 -74.34
N LYS A 151 -7.39 4.50 -73.55
CA LYS A 151 -8.74 4.80 -74.06
C LYS A 151 -8.72 6.02 -74.96
N GLU A 152 -8.04 7.10 -74.57
CA GLU A 152 -7.85 8.29 -75.41
C GLU A 152 -7.10 7.97 -76.72
N GLU A 153 -6.10 7.08 -76.68
CA GLU A 153 -5.39 6.54 -77.87
C GLU A 153 -6.27 5.59 -78.72
N ALA A 154 -7.13 4.80 -78.09
CA ALA A 154 -8.05 3.89 -78.78
C ALA A 154 -9.24 4.62 -79.39
N ASP A 155 -9.76 5.67 -78.75
CA ASP A 155 -10.80 6.56 -79.28
C ASP A 155 -10.29 7.31 -80.53
N LEU A 156 -8.98 7.58 -80.59
CA LEU A 156 -8.30 8.08 -81.80
C LEU A 156 -8.21 7.01 -82.93
N TYR A 157 -8.22 5.72 -82.57
CA TYR A 157 -8.07 4.57 -83.47
C TYR A 157 -9.41 3.89 -83.84
N GLN A 158 -10.49 4.18 -83.12
CA GLN A 158 -11.83 3.63 -83.29
C GLN A 158 -12.70 4.39 -84.30
N SER A 159 -12.13 4.77 -85.44
CA SER A 159 -12.90 5.09 -86.66
C SER A 159 -13.18 3.83 -87.52
N LEU A 160 -12.80 2.63 -87.08
CA LEU A 160 -12.97 1.43 -87.89
C LEU A 160 -13.24 0.17 -87.04
N LYS A 161 -14.30 -0.54 -87.43
CA LYS A 161 -14.70 -1.92 -87.06
C LYS A 161 -15.51 -2.12 -85.79
N ASP A 162 -16.82 -2.02 -85.98
CA ASP A 162 -17.81 -2.84 -85.30
C ASP A 162 -18.20 -4.03 -86.19
N ALA A 163 -18.02 -5.25 -85.66
CA ALA A 163 -18.70 -6.50 -86.07
C ALA A 163 -18.26 -7.74 -85.25
N ARG A 164 -17.31 -7.64 -84.31
CA ARG A 164 -16.78 -8.79 -83.54
C ARG A 164 -17.31 -8.90 -82.10
N LEU A 165 -18.20 -8.00 -81.69
CA LEU A 165 -18.46 -7.63 -80.29
C LEU A 165 -19.26 -8.67 -79.47
N GLU A 166 -20.21 -9.39 -80.07
CA GLU A 166 -21.21 -10.11 -79.25
C GLU A 166 -20.73 -11.48 -78.73
N ALA A 167 -19.87 -12.18 -79.47
CA ALA A 167 -19.28 -13.45 -79.01
C ALA A 167 -18.23 -13.21 -77.90
N GLU A 168 -17.50 -12.10 -77.98
CA GLU A 168 -16.51 -11.69 -76.99
C GLU A 168 -17.16 -11.25 -75.67
N ARG A 169 -18.39 -10.70 -75.70
CA ARG A 169 -19.14 -10.32 -74.49
C ARG A 169 -19.54 -11.51 -73.63
N LEU A 170 -20.00 -12.60 -74.24
CA LEU A 170 -20.38 -13.82 -73.51
C LEU A 170 -19.16 -14.56 -72.93
N GLU A 171 -18.01 -14.51 -73.61
CA GLU A 171 -16.76 -15.09 -73.11
C GLU A 171 -16.13 -14.22 -72.00
N LYS A 172 -16.21 -12.88 -72.11
CA LYS A 172 -15.86 -11.93 -71.04
C LYS A 172 -16.69 -12.15 -69.78
N GLU A 173 -18.01 -12.29 -69.91
CA GLU A 173 -18.88 -12.49 -68.74
C GLU A 173 -18.54 -13.78 -67.97
N LYS A 174 -18.15 -14.85 -68.66
CA LYS A 174 -17.68 -16.09 -68.02
C LYS A 174 -16.32 -15.91 -67.35
N ARG A 175 -15.38 -15.24 -68.01
CA ARG A 175 -14.05 -14.94 -67.47
C ARG A 175 -14.11 -14.01 -66.25
N GLU A 176 -15.02 -13.03 -66.28
CA GLU A 176 -15.27 -12.11 -65.17
C GLU A 176 -15.81 -12.86 -63.94
N LYS A 177 -16.72 -13.83 -64.13
CA LYS A 177 -17.21 -14.68 -63.04
C LYS A 177 -16.10 -15.58 -62.46
N GLU A 178 -15.25 -16.16 -63.30
CA GLU A 178 -14.10 -16.95 -62.84
C GLU A 178 -13.07 -16.09 -62.10
N GLU A 179 -12.79 -14.89 -62.59
CA GLU A 179 -11.91 -13.91 -61.94
C GLU A 179 -12.49 -13.40 -60.62
N GLU A 180 -13.80 -13.19 -60.53
CA GLU A 180 -14.49 -12.81 -59.30
C GLU A 180 -14.40 -13.91 -58.23
N GLU A 181 -14.61 -15.17 -58.61
CA GLU A 181 -14.46 -16.31 -57.71
C GLU A 181 -12.98 -16.48 -57.29
N GLU A 182 -12.02 -16.27 -58.19
CA GLU A 182 -10.59 -16.30 -57.84
C GLU A 182 -10.19 -15.14 -56.89
N LYS A 183 -10.75 -13.94 -57.11
CA LYS A 183 -10.59 -12.78 -56.22
C LYS A 183 -11.16 -13.07 -54.83
N LYS A 184 -12.37 -13.65 -54.75
CA LYS A 184 -12.98 -14.10 -53.48
C LYS A 184 -12.11 -15.14 -52.79
N LEU A 185 -11.60 -16.14 -53.52
CA LEU A 185 -10.76 -17.20 -52.98
C LEU A 185 -9.42 -16.66 -52.44
N LYS A 186 -8.83 -15.68 -53.14
CA LYS A 186 -7.61 -14.97 -52.69
C LYS A 186 -7.88 -14.17 -51.42
N LEU A 187 -9.00 -13.43 -51.35
CA LEU A 187 -9.39 -12.67 -50.16
C LEU A 187 -9.60 -13.58 -48.95
N LEU A 188 -10.26 -14.73 -49.16
CA LEU A 188 -10.49 -15.73 -48.12
C LEU A 188 -9.18 -16.33 -47.61
N LYS A 189 -8.21 -16.60 -48.50
CA LYS A 189 -6.86 -17.08 -48.12
C LYS A 189 -6.09 -16.04 -47.30
N VAL A 190 -6.15 -14.77 -47.68
CA VAL A 190 -5.52 -13.67 -46.93
C VAL A 190 -6.17 -13.53 -45.55
N SER A 191 -7.50 -13.53 -45.49
CA SER A 191 -8.27 -13.49 -44.23
C SER A 191 -7.93 -14.67 -43.32
N LEU A 192 -7.88 -15.90 -43.85
CA LEU A 192 -7.52 -17.09 -43.08
C LEU A 192 -6.07 -17.03 -42.56
N LYS A 193 -5.14 -16.50 -43.37
CA LYS A 193 -3.74 -16.30 -42.96
C LYS A 193 -3.64 -15.26 -41.85
N GLN A 194 -4.39 -14.16 -41.94
CA GLN A 194 -4.46 -13.12 -40.93
C GLN A 194 -5.08 -13.65 -39.62
N GLU A 195 -6.16 -14.43 -39.70
CA GLU A 195 -6.79 -15.08 -38.54
C GLU A 195 -5.83 -16.06 -37.85
N LYS A 196 -5.08 -16.86 -38.61
CA LYS A 196 -4.05 -17.76 -38.07
C LYS A 196 -2.91 -17.00 -37.39
N SER A 197 -2.44 -15.89 -37.97
CA SER A 197 -1.43 -15.03 -37.35
C SER A 197 -1.93 -14.39 -36.06
N ARG A 198 -3.20 -13.93 -36.05
CA ARG A 198 -3.83 -13.37 -34.85
C ARG A 198 -3.94 -14.41 -33.74
N ARG A 199 -4.36 -15.63 -34.07
CA ARG A 199 -4.40 -16.75 -33.10
C ARG A 199 -3.04 -17.03 -32.48
N LYS A 200 -1.97 -17.10 -33.30
CA LYS A 200 -0.59 -17.29 -32.81
C LYS A 200 -0.12 -16.14 -31.92
N SER A 201 -0.45 -14.89 -32.27
CA SER A 201 -0.11 -13.73 -31.46
C SER A 201 -0.81 -13.77 -30.09
N VAL A 202 -2.11 -14.10 -30.06
CA VAL A 202 -2.87 -14.26 -28.80
C VAL A 202 -2.32 -15.41 -27.95
N GLU A 203 -1.98 -16.54 -28.57
CA GLU A 203 -1.37 -17.68 -27.89
C GLU A 203 0.00 -17.32 -27.29
N ASN A 204 0.86 -16.66 -28.06
CA ASN A 204 2.14 -16.16 -27.59
C ASN A 204 1.97 -15.16 -26.44
N ALA A 205 1.02 -14.22 -26.54
CA ALA A 205 0.73 -13.26 -25.49
C ALA A 205 0.25 -13.95 -24.19
N ASN A 206 -0.60 -14.98 -24.30
CA ASN A 206 -1.03 -15.78 -23.15
C ASN A 206 0.14 -16.55 -22.52
N MET A 207 1.02 -17.13 -23.33
CA MET A 207 2.22 -17.81 -22.84
C MET A 207 3.15 -16.84 -22.10
N LEU A 208 3.40 -15.66 -22.67
CA LEU A 208 4.18 -14.59 -22.05
C LEU A 208 3.56 -14.10 -20.74
N LYS A 209 2.25 -13.85 -20.72
CA LYS A 209 1.49 -13.48 -19.53
C LYS A 209 1.65 -14.52 -18.43
N ASN A 210 1.43 -15.80 -18.75
CA ASN A 210 1.53 -16.88 -17.77
C ASN A 210 2.95 -16.98 -17.21
N ARG A 211 3.97 -17.01 -18.07
CA ARG A 211 5.37 -17.02 -17.63
C ARG A 211 5.68 -15.83 -16.72
N ARG A 212 5.29 -14.63 -17.15
CA ARG A 212 5.54 -13.39 -16.40
C ARG A 212 4.82 -13.36 -15.05
N SER A 213 3.59 -13.85 -14.98
CA SER A 213 2.84 -13.94 -13.72
C SER A 213 3.56 -14.84 -12.71
N THR A 214 4.07 -15.99 -13.15
CA THR A 214 4.83 -16.91 -12.29
C THR A 214 6.17 -16.32 -11.83
N GLU A 215 6.85 -15.56 -12.69
CA GLU A 215 8.09 -14.85 -12.34
C GLU A 215 7.85 -13.77 -11.27
N ILE A 216 6.80 -12.94 -11.46
CA ILE A 216 6.44 -11.87 -10.51
C ILE A 216 6.10 -12.47 -9.16
N TYR A 217 5.25 -13.48 -9.16
CA TYR A 217 4.81 -14.17 -7.95
C TYR A 217 6.01 -14.80 -7.20
N ARG A 218 6.90 -15.52 -7.90
CA ARG A 218 8.11 -16.09 -7.27
C ARG A 218 8.98 -15.03 -6.62
N ARG A 219 9.20 -13.90 -7.30
CA ARG A 219 9.98 -12.78 -6.75
C ARG A 219 9.34 -12.18 -5.50
N TRP A 220 8.01 -12.11 -5.45
CA TRP A 220 7.30 -11.64 -4.26
C TRP A 220 7.41 -12.60 -3.09
N GLN A 221 7.35 -13.91 -3.34
CA GLN A 221 7.62 -14.94 -2.33
C GLN A 221 9.04 -14.79 -1.75
N GLU A 222 10.06 -14.69 -2.61
CA GLU A 222 11.45 -14.48 -2.19
C GLU A 222 11.60 -13.22 -1.33
N ASN A 223 10.98 -12.11 -1.76
CA ASN A 223 10.99 -10.87 -0.97
C ASN A 223 10.31 -11.04 0.38
N ARG A 224 9.17 -11.74 0.45
CA ARG A 224 8.44 -11.99 1.69
C ARG A 224 9.30 -12.78 2.68
N GLU A 225 9.98 -13.83 2.22
CA GLU A 225 10.91 -14.60 3.05
C GLU A 225 12.06 -13.74 3.59
N ILE A 226 12.60 -12.83 2.76
CA ILE A 226 13.65 -11.90 3.20
C ILE A 226 13.12 -10.97 4.30
N PHE A 227 11.94 -10.38 4.10
CA PHE A 227 11.32 -9.52 5.11
C PHE A 227 11.01 -10.25 6.41
N GLU A 228 10.54 -11.49 6.32
CA GLU A 228 10.27 -12.32 7.50
C GLU A 228 11.56 -12.63 8.28
N LYS A 229 12.65 -12.99 7.59
CA LYS A 229 13.96 -13.18 8.23
C LYS A 229 14.45 -11.92 8.94
N ILE A 230 14.30 -10.76 8.31
CA ILE A 230 14.65 -9.46 8.91
C ILE A 230 13.78 -9.20 10.15
N ALA A 231 12.47 -9.43 10.07
CA ALA A 231 11.55 -9.24 11.18
C ALA A 231 11.88 -10.15 12.38
N ILE A 232 12.19 -11.41 12.12
CA ILE A 232 12.63 -12.37 13.14
C ILE A 232 13.91 -11.89 13.82
N GLU A 233 14.91 -11.44 13.04
CA GLU A 233 16.17 -10.98 13.62
C GLU A 233 15.98 -9.71 14.44
N ASN A 234 15.20 -8.75 13.95
CA ASN A 234 14.84 -7.55 14.71
C ASN A 234 14.09 -7.89 16.00
N SER A 235 13.17 -8.86 15.97
CA SER A 235 12.45 -9.32 17.16
C SER A 235 13.40 -9.92 18.20
N LYS A 236 14.38 -10.73 17.77
CA LYS A 236 15.41 -11.28 18.67
C LYS A 236 16.27 -10.18 19.27
N GLU A 237 16.62 -9.16 18.49
CA GLU A 237 17.40 -8.03 18.98
C GLU A 237 16.63 -7.23 20.04
N ILE A 238 15.34 -6.96 19.79
CA ILE A 238 14.43 -6.34 20.76
C ILE A 238 14.36 -7.19 22.04
N GLU A 239 14.14 -8.49 21.91
CA GLU A 239 14.06 -9.41 23.06
C GLU A 239 15.36 -9.42 23.88
N LYS A 240 16.53 -9.46 23.22
CA LYS A 240 17.84 -9.34 23.90
C LYS A 240 17.95 -8.02 24.66
N SER A 241 17.60 -6.91 24.01
CA SER A 241 17.64 -5.58 24.64
C SER A 241 16.71 -5.49 25.84
N TRP A 242 15.53 -6.13 25.77
CA TRP A 242 14.57 -6.21 26.86
C TRP A 242 15.12 -7.03 28.04
N GLN A 243 15.71 -8.19 27.76
CA GLN A 243 16.35 -9.03 28.79
C GLN A 243 17.49 -8.31 29.52
N GLU A 244 18.30 -7.54 28.79
CA GLU A 244 19.35 -6.71 29.39
C GLU A 244 18.78 -5.61 30.28
N GLN A 245 17.72 -4.93 29.82
CA GLN A 245 17.01 -3.94 30.63
C GLN A 245 16.39 -4.56 31.89
N GLU A 246 15.78 -5.73 31.77
CA GLU A 246 15.19 -6.46 32.90
C GLU A 246 16.25 -6.86 33.93
N LYS A 247 17.40 -7.39 33.47
CA LYS A 247 18.52 -7.75 34.35
C LYS A 247 19.05 -6.51 35.08
N LYS A 248 19.24 -5.40 34.36
CA LYS A 248 19.68 -4.12 34.94
C LYS A 248 18.66 -3.58 35.96
N ALA A 249 17.36 -3.74 35.71
CA ALA A 249 16.31 -3.36 36.63
C ALA A 249 16.33 -4.21 37.91
N LYS A 250 16.48 -5.53 37.78
CA LYS A 250 16.64 -6.46 38.93
C LYS A 250 17.87 -6.13 39.78
N GLU A 251 19.00 -5.84 39.14
CA GLU A 251 20.22 -5.41 39.86
C GLU A 251 20.02 -4.08 40.59
N ALA A 252 19.32 -3.11 39.99
CA ALA A 252 18.99 -1.84 40.64
C ALA A 252 18.04 -2.03 41.83
N GLU A 253 17.07 -2.92 41.72
CA GLU A 253 16.18 -3.29 42.84
C GLU A 253 16.97 -3.93 43.98
N HIS A 254 17.88 -4.86 43.67
CA HIS A 254 18.75 -5.49 44.67
C HIS A 254 19.58 -4.44 45.42
N LYS A 255 20.20 -3.50 44.71
CA LYS A 255 20.94 -2.39 45.32
C LYS A 255 20.05 -1.53 46.21
N ARG A 256 18.82 -1.20 45.78
CA ARG A 256 17.85 -0.46 46.61
C ARG A 256 17.50 -1.24 47.88
N LYS A 257 17.31 -2.55 47.78
CA LYS A 257 17.02 -3.42 48.91
C LYS A 257 18.18 -3.49 49.90
N GLU A 258 19.42 -3.56 49.42
CA GLU A 258 20.62 -3.52 50.26
C GLU A 258 20.78 -2.17 50.96
N ILE A 259 20.60 -1.05 50.24
CA ILE A 259 20.63 0.30 50.84
C ILE A 259 19.56 0.41 51.93
N ALA A 260 18.35 -0.06 51.67
CA ALA A 260 17.27 -0.07 52.66
C ALA A 260 17.59 -0.98 53.87
N ARG A 261 18.26 -2.12 53.65
CA ARG A 261 18.71 -3.00 54.75
C ARG A 261 19.77 -2.30 55.59
N ASN A 262 20.79 -1.72 54.97
CA ASN A 262 21.85 -0.99 55.65
C ASN A 262 21.27 0.20 56.45
N ALA A 263 20.36 0.97 55.86
CA ALA A 263 19.69 2.07 56.56
C ALA A 263 18.90 1.57 57.80
N ARG A 264 18.22 0.42 57.70
CA ARG A 264 17.54 -0.21 58.85
C ARG A 264 18.54 -0.66 59.92
N GLU A 265 19.66 -1.25 59.52
CA GLU A 265 20.72 -1.68 60.44
C GLU A 265 21.40 -0.49 61.14
N GLU A 266 21.62 0.63 60.43
CA GLU A 266 22.14 1.87 60.99
C GLU A 266 21.17 2.50 62.00
N ILE A 267 19.87 2.57 61.67
CA ILE A 267 18.84 3.02 62.61
C ILE A 267 18.81 2.11 63.84
N LYS A 268 18.86 0.78 63.65
CA LYS A 268 18.92 -0.17 64.78
C LYS A 268 20.19 0.03 65.62
N GLY A 269 21.34 0.22 64.98
CA GLY A 269 22.63 0.44 65.63
C GLY A 269 22.65 1.74 66.45
N THR A 270 22.18 2.84 65.87
CA THR A 270 22.04 4.14 66.56
C THR A 270 21.04 4.08 67.70
N LEU A 271 19.90 3.39 67.53
CA LEU A 271 18.92 3.20 68.60
C LEU A 271 19.48 2.38 69.77
N THR A 272 20.27 1.33 69.47
CA THR A 272 20.94 0.51 70.49
C THR A 272 22.03 1.30 71.21
N ARG A 273 22.80 2.14 70.49
CA ARG A 273 23.79 3.06 71.06
C ARG A 273 23.12 4.11 71.95
N GLY A 274 22.04 4.73 71.48
CA GLY A 274 21.23 5.68 72.23
C GLY A 274 20.62 5.06 73.48
N SER A 275 20.11 3.83 73.38
CA SER A 275 19.58 3.09 74.54
C SER A 275 20.67 2.75 75.56
N LYS A 276 21.90 2.40 75.13
CA LYS A 276 23.04 2.21 76.04
C LYS A 276 23.47 3.52 76.71
N VAL A 277 23.45 4.64 75.97
CA VAL A 277 23.73 5.97 76.53
C VAL A 277 22.66 6.37 77.56
N ILE A 278 21.37 6.14 77.28
CA ILE A 278 20.27 6.40 78.22
C ILE A 278 20.37 5.50 79.45
N GLN A 279 20.71 4.22 79.29
CA GLN A 279 20.95 3.33 80.44
C GLN A 279 22.16 3.76 81.26
N ALA A 280 23.26 4.20 80.63
CA ALA A 280 24.42 4.71 81.33
C ALA A 280 24.15 6.02 82.08
N THR A 281 23.36 6.94 81.51
CA THR A 281 22.96 8.19 82.21
C THR A 281 21.96 7.94 83.32
N ASN A 282 21.07 6.96 83.18
CA ASN A 282 20.18 6.54 84.26
C ASN A 282 20.93 5.80 85.39
N ALA A 283 21.93 4.98 85.06
CA ALA A 283 22.82 4.36 86.06
C ALA A 283 23.63 5.42 86.82
N PHE A 284 24.12 6.45 86.12
CA PHE A 284 24.80 7.61 86.72
C PHE A 284 23.86 8.42 87.63
N LYS A 285 22.61 8.65 87.21
CA LYS A 285 21.57 9.29 88.05
C LYS A 285 21.18 8.44 89.26
N SER A 286 21.14 7.12 89.17
CA SER A 286 20.87 6.24 90.31
C SER A 286 22.02 6.17 91.32
N SER A 287 23.25 6.51 90.91
CA SER A 287 24.42 6.63 91.79
C SER A 287 24.55 8.03 92.42
N ALA A 288 23.89 9.04 91.87
CA ALA A 288 23.85 10.40 92.39
C ALA A 288 22.49 10.66 93.07
N ARG A 289 22.29 10.08 94.26
CA ARG A 289 21.17 10.43 95.14
C ARG A 289 21.46 11.81 95.76
N LEU A 290 21.08 12.87 95.06
CA LEU A 290 21.05 14.23 95.62
C LEU A 290 19.88 14.35 96.61
N PRO A 291 20.00 15.17 97.67
CA PRO A 291 18.94 15.39 98.66
C PRO A 291 17.70 16.03 98.01
N PRO A 292 16.50 15.90 98.62
CA PRO A 292 15.26 16.39 98.02
C PRO A 292 15.28 17.92 97.88
N GLU A 293 15.03 18.42 96.68
CA GLU A 293 14.81 19.83 96.37
C GLU A 293 13.63 20.38 97.19
N GLN A 294 13.90 21.42 97.99
CA GLN A 294 12.87 22.25 98.60
C GLN A 294 12.17 23.06 97.49
N LYS A 295 10.85 22.92 97.40
CA LYS A 295 10.02 23.75 96.50
C LYS A 295 10.05 25.21 96.96
N PRO A 296 10.16 26.19 96.05
CA PRO A 296 10.00 27.59 96.41
C PRO A 296 8.56 27.87 96.89
N PRO A 297 8.36 28.84 97.80
CA PRO A 297 7.08 29.06 98.47
C PRO A 297 6.00 29.56 97.50
N ILE A 298 4.77 29.11 97.75
CA ILE A 298 3.56 29.45 97.00
C ILE A 298 3.12 30.87 97.42
N PRO A 299 2.82 31.79 96.48
CA PRO A 299 2.29 33.11 96.83
C PRO A 299 0.86 33.00 97.38
N PRO A 300 0.46 33.90 98.32
CA PRO A 300 -0.84 33.82 98.96
C PRO A 300 -1.98 34.09 97.98
N LYS A 301 -3.06 33.31 98.12
CA LYS A 301 -4.38 33.59 97.52
C LYS A 301 -5.21 34.38 98.52
N TYR A 302 -5.97 35.37 98.03
CA TYR A 302 -7.23 35.74 98.66
C TYR A 302 -8.29 34.70 98.31
#